data_AF-A0A255ZDK1-F1
#
_entry.id   AF-A0A255ZDK1-F1
#
_cell.length_a   1.000
_cell.length_b   1.000
_cell.length_c   1.000
_cell.angle_alpha   90.00
_cell.angle_beta   90.00
_cell.angle_gamma   90.00
#
_symmetry.space_group_name_H-M   'P 1'
#
loop_
_entity.id
_entity.type
_entity.pdbx_description
1 polymer ?
#
loop_
_entity_poly.entity_id
_entity_poly.type
_entity_poly.pdbx_seq_one_letter_code
_entity_poly.pdbx_strand_id
1 'polypeptide(L)'
;MQTEFESAEDFAVDQLRKLREIVSKTLEEEQLITENLLHPPREYLTQGQKISDKVARFGGSWSFIISFFVLLVVWILFNSLALTSERFDPYPFILMNLILSCIAALQAPIIMMSQNRQEEKDRQRSENDYLVNLKSELEIRSLHQKIDLIAEEQLKAIYDLEAKILTKLNDTKIQD
;
A
#
# COMPACT_ATOMS: atom_id res chain seq x y z
N MET A 1 -19.40 51.80 17.58
CA MET A 1 -20.12 51.21 16.44
C MET A 1 -19.20 50.99 15.24
N GLN A 2 -18.42 51.98 14.79
CA GLN A 2 -17.43 51.80 13.70
C GLN A 2 -16.24 50.88 14.08
N THR A 3 -15.76 50.98 15.31
CA THR A 3 -14.63 50.19 15.84
C THR A 3 -14.92 48.70 16.09
N GLU A 4 -16.17 48.34 16.37
CA GLU A 4 -16.58 46.92 16.52
C GLU A 4 -16.76 46.24 15.16
N PHE A 5 -17.17 46.99 14.14
CA PHE A 5 -17.34 46.48 12.78
C PHE A 5 -15.98 46.22 12.11
N GLU A 6 -15.02 47.13 12.32
CA GLU A 6 -13.63 47.01 11.84
C GLU A 6 -12.90 45.82 12.52
N SER A 7 -13.18 45.57 13.80
CA SER A 7 -12.68 44.40 14.54
C SER A 7 -13.26 43.06 14.04
N ALA A 8 -14.52 43.05 13.60
CA ALA A 8 -15.17 41.84 13.09
C ALA A 8 -14.70 41.49 11.66
N GLU A 9 -14.45 42.51 10.83
CA GLU A 9 -13.90 42.35 9.48
C GLU A 9 -12.45 41.83 9.54
N ASP A 10 -11.61 42.40 10.40
CA ASP A 10 -10.22 41.97 10.57
C ASP A 10 -10.12 40.54 11.13
N PHE A 11 -11.06 40.16 12.02
CA PHE A 11 -11.21 38.79 12.51
C PHE A 11 -11.62 37.82 11.39
N ALA A 12 -12.58 38.19 10.54
CA ALA A 12 -13.01 37.37 9.41
C ALA A 12 -11.88 37.16 8.38
N VAL A 13 -11.08 38.20 8.13
CA VAL A 13 -9.91 38.15 7.24
C VAL A 13 -8.81 37.22 7.80
N ASP A 14 -8.53 37.25 9.11
CA ASP A 14 -7.57 36.33 9.72
C ASP A 14 -8.05 34.88 9.71
N GLN A 15 -9.36 34.63 9.92
CA GLN A 15 -9.94 33.30 9.79
C GLN A 15 -9.87 32.79 8.34
N LEU A 16 -10.15 33.64 7.35
CA LEU A 16 -9.99 33.32 5.92
C LEU A 16 -8.55 33.00 5.56
N ARG A 17 -7.58 33.73 6.14
CA ARG A 17 -6.15 33.49 5.93
C ARG A 17 -5.72 32.15 6.51
N LYS A 18 -6.12 31.84 7.76
CA LYS A 18 -5.89 30.55 8.40
C LYS A 18 -6.52 29.39 7.64
N LEU A 19 -7.77 29.56 7.19
CA LEU A 19 -8.47 28.54 6.41
C LEU A 19 -7.76 28.27 5.08
N ARG A 20 -7.35 29.33 4.38
CA ARG A 20 -6.59 29.21 3.14
C ARG A 20 -5.25 28.51 3.35
N GLU A 21 -4.57 28.80 4.45
CA GLU A 21 -3.29 28.16 4.82
C GLU A 21 -3.47 26.67 5.16
N ILE A 22 -4.51 26.33 5.90
CA ILE A 22 -4.86 24.93 6.22
C ILE A 22 -5.22 24.18 4.94
N VAL A 23 -6.10 24.72 4.09
CA VAL A 23 -6.50 24.10 2.82
C VAL A 23 -5.30 23.95 1.89
N SER A 24 -4.40 24.94 1.81
CA SER A 24 -3.17 24.85 1.02
C SER A 24 -2.26 23.74 1.51
N LYS A 25 -2.04 23.62 2.83
CA LYS A 25 -1.22 22.55 3.41
C LYS A 25 -1.84 21.18 3.18
N THR A 26 -3.15 21.03 3.37
CA THR A 26 -3.85 19.76 3.12
C THR A 26 -3.82 19.37 1.65
N LEU A 27 -3.91 20.33 0.72
CA LEU A 27 -3.76 20.08 -0.71
C LEU A 27 -2.34 19.71 -1.11
N GLU A 28 -1.32 20.34 -0.51
CA GLU A 28 0.08 19.94 -0.69
C GLU A 28 0.32 18.53 -0.14
N GLU A 29 -0.20 18.21 1.05
CA GLU A 29 -0.12 16.87 1.63
C GLU A 29 -0.86 15.83 0.77
N GLU A 30 -2.06 16.13 0.27
CA GLU A 30 -2.81 15.30 -0.68
C GLU A 30 -2.04 15.06 -1.99
N GLN A 31 -1.42 16.12 -2.54
CA GLN A 31 -0.62 16.02 -3.76
C GLN A 31 0.66 15.22 -3.52
N LEU A 32 1.34 15.42 -2.39
CA LEU A 32 2.53 14.66 -2.01
C LEU A 32 2.21 13.18 -1.77
N ILE A 33 1.08 12.87 -1.12
CA ILE A 33 0.60 11.50 -0.94
C ILE A 33 0.32 10.88 -2.32
N THR A 34 -0.41 11.58 -3.19
CA THR A 34 -0.76 11.12 -4.53
C THR A 34 0.49 10.94 -5.42
N GLU A 35 1.46 11.83 -5.33
CA GLU A 35 2.72 11.75 -6.08
C GLU A 35 3.63 10.63 -5.56
N ASN A 36 3.73 10.43 -4.25
CA ASN A 36 4.46 9.30 -3.67
C ASN A 36 3.81 7.95 -4.03
N LEU A 37 2.48 7.91 -4.09
CA LEU A 37 1.66 6.80 -4.59
C LEU A 37 1.95 6.45 -6.05
N LEU A 38 2.00 7.45 -6.93
CA LEU A 38 2.20 7.28 -8.37
C LEU A 38 3.68 7.03 -8.71
N HIS A 39 4.60 7.57 -7.91
CA HIS A 39 6.04 7.50 -8.10
C HIS A 39 6.72 7.10 -6.78
N PRO A 40 6.62 5.82 -6.38
CA PRO A 40 7.33 5.36 -5.20
C PRO A 40 8.83 5.61 -5.38
N PRO A 41 9.52 6.17 -4.37
CA PRO A 41 10.95 6.46 -4.45
C PRO A 41 11.71 5.19 -4.84
N ARG A 42 12.58 5.30 -5.86
CA ARG A 42 13.36 4.16 -6.34
C ARG A 42 14.26 3.66 -5.22
N GLU A 43 13.96 2.49 -4.71
CA GLU A 43 14.75 1.82 -3.69
C GLU A 43 16.14 1.48 -4.28
N TYR A 44 17.19 2.11 -3.75
CA TYR A 44 18.57 1.82 -4.15
C TYR A 44 19.03 0.53 -3.46
N LEU A 45 18.86 -0.61 -4.14
CA LEU A 45 19.35 -1.88 -3.61
C LEU A 45 20.89 -1.88 -3.58
N THR A 46 21.45 -2.11 -2.40
CA THR A 46 22.89 -2.37 -2.25
C THR A 46 23.26 -3.68 -2.96
N GLN A 47 24.54 -3.83 -3.35
CA GLN A 47 24.99 -5.05 -4.07
C GLN A 47 24.74 -6.33 -3.25
N GLY A 48 24.94 -6.28 -1.92
CA GLY A 48 24.64 -7.41 -1.03
C GLY A 48 23.17 -7.80 -1.05
N GLN A 49 22.26 -6.82 -0.99
CA GLN A 49 20.81 -7.07 -1.06
C GLN A 49 20.37 -7.67 -2.40
N LYS A 50 21.02 -7.29 -3.52
CA LYS A 50 20.75 -7.88 -4.84
C LYS A 50 21.17 -9.35 -4.93
N ILE A 51 22.30 -9.69 -4.30
CA ILE A 51 22.82 -11.06 -4.26
C ILE A 51 21.93 -11.93 -3.38
N SER A 52 21.57 -11.47 -2.19
CA SER A 52 20.69 -12.20 -1.26
C SER A 52 19.36 -12.59 -1.89
N ASP A 53 18.72 -11.68 -2.65
CA ASP A 53 17.48 -11.98 -3.37
C ASP A 53 17.63 -13.07 -4.41
N LYS A 54 18.71 -12.99 -5.17
CA LYS A 54 18.95 -13.95 -6.24
C LYS A 54 19.21 -15.33 -5.63
N VAL A 55 19.95 -15.39 -4.52
CA VAL A 55 20.21 -16.62 -3.77
C VAL A 55 18.92 -17.16 -3.14
N ALA A 56 18.10 -16.32 -2.51
CA ALA A 56 16.83 -16.74 -1.92
C ALA A 56 15.84 -17.28 -2.98
N ARG A 57 15.71 -16.58 -4.12
CA ARG A 57 14.87 -17.04 -5.24
C ARG A 57 15.39 -18.32 -5.88
N PHE A 58 16.71 -18.49 -5.97
CA PHE A 58 17.32 -19.70 -6.52
C PHE A 58 17.16 -20.90 -5.56
N GLY A 59 17.46 -20.70 -4.27
CA GLY A 59 17.34 -21.72 -3.23
C GLY A 59 15.90 -22.17 -2.97
N GLY A 60 14.90 -21.32 -3.23
CA GLY A 60 13.47 -21.65 -3.11
C GLY A 60 12.85 -22.35 -4.33
N SER A 61 13.61 -22.61 -5.40
CA SER A 61 13.08 -23.23 -6.62
C SER A 61 13.02 -24.76 -6.52
N TRP A 62 11.91 -25.35 -6.95
CA TRP A 62 11.75 -26.81 -7.07
C TRP A 62 12.83 -27.45 -7.95
N SER A 63 13.28 -26.77 -9.00
CA SER A 63 14.33 -27.28 -9.89
C SER A 63 15.70 -27.34 -9.19
N PHE A 64 15.98 -26.40 -8.27
CA PHE A 64 17.23 -26.42 -7.50
C PHE A 64 17.26 -27.60 -6.52
N ILE A 65 16.15 -27.84 -5.81
CA ILE A 65 16.02 -28.96 -4.88
C ILE A 65 16.26 -30.30 -5.57
N ILE A 66 15.64 -30.50 -6.75
CA ILE A 66 15.81 -31.74 -7.53
C ILE A 66 17.25 -31.88 -8.03
N SER A 67 17.84 -30.82 -8.59
CA SER A 67 19.23 -30.86 -9.06
C SER A 67 20.22 -31.14 -7.92
N PHE A 68 20.00 -30.56 -6.74
CA PHE A 68 20.85 -30.75 -5.58
C PHE A 68 20.75 -32.20 -5.06
N PHE A 69 19.54 -32.75 -5.01
CA PHE A 69 19.32 -34.15 -4.65
C PHE A 69 20.03 -35.12 -5.62
N VAL A 70 19.90 -34.89 -6.93
CA VAL A 70 20.61 -35.70 -7.95
C VAL A 70 22.12 -35.62 -7.76
N LEU A 71 22.67 -34.43 -7.52
CA LEU A 71 24.10 -34.25 -7.26
C LEU A 71 24.56 -35.06 -6.04
N LEU A 72 23.81 -35.04 -4.94
CA LEU A 72 24.11 -35.85 -3.76
C LEU A 72 24.10 -37.35 -4.07
N VAL A 73 23.10 -37.84 -4.80
CA VAL A 73 23.02 -39.25 -5.20
C VAL A 73 24.22 -39.64 -6.08
N VAL A 74 24.58 -38.80 -7.05
CA VAL A 74 25.75 -39.02 -7.91
C VAL A 74 27.05 -39.03 -7.10
N TRP A 75 27.20 -38.14 -6.11
CA TRP A 75 28.38 -38.09 -5.23
C TRP A 75 28.52 -39.35 -4.38
N ILE A 76 27.41 -39.84 -3.83
CA ILE A 76 27.37 -41.07 -3.04
C ILE A 76 27.69 -42.28 -3.93
N LEU A 77 27.10 -42.38 -5.12
CA LEU A 77 27.39 -43.45 -6.08
C LEU A 77 28.85 -43.45 -6.53
N PHE A 78 29.41 -42.27 -6.83
CA PHE A 78 30.82 -42.13 -7.19
C PHE A 78 31.76 -42.62 -6.09
N ASN A 79 31.57 -42.17 -4.84
CA ASN A 79 32.44 -42.57 -3.72
C ASN A 79 32.23 -44.02 -3.25
N SER A 80 31.03 -44.58 -3.43
CA SER A 80 30.73 -45.98 -3.07
C SER A 80 31.23 -46.98 -4.10
N LEU A 81 31.22 -46.63 -5.40
CA LEU A 81 31.71 -47.48 -6.49
C LEU A 81 33.22 -47.33 -6.75
N ALA A 82 33.86 -46.29 -6.19
CA ALA A 82 35.29 -46.10 -6.28
C ALA A 82 36.06 -47.26 -5.60
N LEU A 83 37.03 -47.83 -6.33
CA LEU A 83 37.95 -48.83 -5.80
C LEU A 83 38.67 -48.28 -4.56
N THR A 84 38.96 -49.15 -3.59
CA THR A 84 39.46 -48.81 -2.25
C THR A 84 40.66 -47.85 -2.21
N SER A 85 41.46 -47.76 -3.28
CA SER A 85 42.60 -46.84 -3.39
C SER A 85 42.25 -45.39 -3.78
N GLU A 86 41.07 -45.10 -4.34
CA GLU A 86 40.70 -43.75 -4.83
C GLU A 86 39.43 -43.19 -4.17
N ARG A 87 39.10 -43.66 -2.96
CA ARG A 87 37.94 -43.15 -2.21
C ARG A 87 38.26 -41.76 -1.63
N PHE A 88 37.80 -40.73 -2.32
CA PHE A 88 37.99 -39.33 -1.93
C PHE A 88 37.23 -38.97 -0.64
N ASP A 89 36.01 -39.50 -0.45
CA ASP A 89 35.19 -39.30 0.75
C ASP A 89 34.59 -40.65 1.22
N PRO A 90 35.33 -41.47 2.00
CA PRO A 90 34.86 -42.76 2.50
C PRO A 90 33.66 -42.61 3.45
N TYR A 91 32.79 -43.62 3.50
CA TYR A 91 31.71 -43.69 4.50
C TYR A 91 32.31 -43.49 5.91
N PRO A 92 31.85 -42.50 6.71
CA PRO A 92 30.52 -41.86 6.72
C PRO A 92 30.37 -40.51 5.98
N PHE A 93 31.17 -40.20 4.95
CA PHE A 93 31.10 -38.98 4.11
C PHE A 93 31.31 -37.66 4.87
N ILE A 94 32.48 -37.50 5.50
CA ILE A 94 32.78 -36.35 6.37
C ILE A 94 32.86 -35.02 5.59
N LEU A 95 33.38 -35.05 4.36
CA LEU A 95 33.55 -33.83 3.54
C LEU A 95 32.20 -33.32 3.05
N MET A 96 31.35 -34.23 2.55
CA MET A 96 30.00 -33.91 2.14
C MET A 96 29.20 -33.28 3.30
N ASN A 97 29.28 -33.88 4.49
CA ASN A 97 28.59 -33.40 5.68
C ASN A 97 29.07 -31.99 6.09
N LEU A 98 30.38 -31.76 6.05
CA LEU A 98 30.96 -30.45 6.36
C LEU A 98 30.46 -29.36 5.40
N ILE A 99 30.45 -29.64 4.09
CA ILE A 99 30.00 -28.69 3.07
C ILE A 99 28.51 -28.38 3.23
N LEU A 100 27.66 -29.42 3.40
CA LEU A 100 26.22 -29.27 3.63
C LEU A 100 25.93 -28.42 4.87
N SER A 101 26.64 -28.68 5.96
CA SER A 101 26.47 -27.92 7.21
C SER A 101 26.84 -26.45 7.05
N CYS A 102 27.92 -26.15 6.32
CA CYS A 102 28.33 -24.78 6.02
C CYS A 102 27.30 -24.05 5.14
N ILE A 103 26.79 -24.70 4.09
CA ILE A 103 25.75 -24.14 3.21
C ILE A 103 24.48 -23.84 4.01
N ALA A 104 24.01 -24.80 4.81
CA ALA A 104 22.79 -24.64 5.61
C ALA A 104 22.92 -23.49 6.64
N ALA A 105 24.09 -23.36 7.28
CA ALA A 105 24.36 -22.29 8.24
C ALA A 105 24.30 -20.90 7.61
N LEU A 106 24.80 -20.74 6.38
CA LEU A 106 24.72 -19.48 5.63
C LEU A 106 23.33 -19.24 5.02
N GLN A 107 22.56 -20.30 4.77
CA GLN A 107 21.26 -20.22 4.11
C GLN A 107 20.21 -19.51 4.99
N ALA A 108 20.13 -19.82 6.28
CA ALA A 108 19.10 -19.26 7.16
C ALA A 108 19.15 -17.72 7.29
N PRO A 109 20.32 -17.08 7.51
CA PRO A 109 20.41 -15.62 7.53
C PRO A 109 20.10 -14.96 6.17
N ILE A 110 20.52 -15.57 5.06
CA ILE A 110 20.23 -15.03 3.72
C ILE A 110 18.74 -15.06 3.44
N ILE A 111 18.07 -16.16 3.79
CA ILE A 111 16.61 -16.27 3.69
C ILE A 111 15.95 -15.22 4.58
N MET A 112 16.38 -15.09 5.84
CA MET A 112 15.81 -14.12 6.79
C MET A 112 16.00 -12.67 6.31
N MET A 113 17.16 -12.31 5.75
CA MET A 113 17.40 -10.99 5.16
C MET A 113 16.50 -10.74 3.94
N SER A 114 16.27 -11.76 3.11
CA SER A 114 15.34 -11.65 1.98
C SER A 114 13.89 -11.52 2.45
N GLN A 115 13.51 -12.23 3.52
CA GLN A 115 12.17 -12.19 4.11
C GLN A 115 11.88 -10.84 4.76
N ASN A 116 12.73 -10.36 5.69
CA ASN A 116 12.56 -9.06 6.35
C ASN A 116 12.36 -7.92 5.35
N ARG A 117 13.05 -7.99 4.20
CA ARG A 117 12.92 -6.98 3.15
C ARG A 117 11.65 -7.13 2.32
N GLN A 118 11.18 -8.34 2.08
CA GLN A 118 9.89 -8.56 1.43
C GLN A 118 8.75 -8.08 2.35
N GLU A 119 8.84 -8.38 3.64
CA GLU A 119 7.88 -7.92 4.66
C GLU A 119 7.83 -6.39 4.76
N GLU A 120 8.98 -5.71 4.70
CA GLU A 120 9.02 -4.25 4.68
C GLU A 120 8.30 -3.67 3.47
N LYS A 121 8.46 -4.28 2.28
CA LYS A 121 7.75 -3.88 1.06
C LYS A 121 6.27 -4.14 1.15
N ASP A 122 5.89 -5.29 1.70
CA ASP A 122 4.50 -5.67 1.87
C ASP A 122 3.80 -4.75 2.89
N ARG A 123 4.50 -4.33 3.96
CA ARG A 123 4.03 -3.32 4.91
C ARG A 123 3.78 -1.98 4.22
N GLN A 124 4.77 -1.45 3.48
CA GLN A 124 4.63 -0.18 2.78
C GLN A 124 3.48 -0.21 1.77
N ARG A 125 3.32 -1.32 1.04
CA ARG A 125 2.18 -1.52 0.15
C ARG A 125 0.86 -1.51 0.90
N SER A 126 0.78 -2.20 2.03
CA SER A 126 -0.44 -2.25 2.85
C SER A 126 -0.80 -0.88 3.44
N GLU A 127 0.18 -0.08 3.88
CA GLU A 127 -0.05 1.29 4.34
C GLU A 127 -0.60 2.15 3.21
N ASN A 128 -0.06 1.99 2.01
CA ASN A 128 -0.49 2.73 0.86
C ASN A 128 -1.93 2.37 0.42
N ASP A 129 -2.22 1.07 0.36
CA ASP A 129 -3.56 0.56 0.06
C ASP A 129 -4.59 1.07 1.08
N TYR A 130 -4.20 1.18 2.36
CA TYR A 130 -5.03 1.76 3.42
C TYR A 130 -5.33 3.25 3.16
N LEU A 131 -4.34 4.05 2.79
CA LEU A 131 -4.54 5.47 2.49
C LEU A 131 -5.46 5.69 1.28
N VAL A 132 -5.32 4.89 0.23
CA VAL A 132 -6.20 4.94 -0.94
C VAL A 132 -7.64 4.58 -0.57
N ASN A 133 -7.82 3.57 0.29
CA ASN A 133 -9.13 3.17 0.77
C ASN A 133 -9.79 4.29 1.60
N LEU A 134 -9.05 4.88 2.54
CA LEU A 134 -9.52 6.00 3.36
C LEU A 134 -9.91 7.20 2.49
N LYS A 135 -9.11 7.53 1.47
CA LYS A 135 -9.44 8.59 0.52
C LYS A 135 -10.75 8.31 -0.21
N SER A 136 -10.92 7.08 -0.69
CA SER A 136 -12.14 6.64 -1.37
C SER A 136 -13.36 6.75 -0.45
N GLU A 137 -13.22 6.39 0.83
CA GLU A 137 -14.30 6.54 1.81
C GLU A 137 -14.69 8.02 2.01
N LEU A 138 -13.70 8.92 2.13
CA LEU A 138 -13.94 10.35 2.28
C LEU A 138 -14.62 10.96 1.05
N GLU A 139 -14.18 10.59 -0.15
CA GLU A 139 -14.80 11.03 -1.41
C GLU A 139 -16.26 10.56 -1.49
N ILE A 140 -16.55 9.30 -1.15
CA ILE A 140 -17.92 8.77 -1.11
C ILE A 140 -18.78 9.53 -0.09
N ARG A 141 -18.25 9.80 1.11
CA ARG A 141 -18.98 10.57 2.13
C ARG A 141 -19.28 11.99 1.66
N SER A 142 -18.33 12.65 1.00
CA SER A 142 -18.53 13.98 0.41
C SER A 142 -19.59 13.97 -0.69
N LEU A 143 -19.58 12.96 -1.55
CA LEU A 143 -20.63 12.78 -2.56
C LEU A 143 -22.00 12.56 -1.94
N HIS A 144 -22.08 11.75 -0.86
CA HIS A 144 -23.32 11.51 -0.15
C HIS A 144 -23.92 12.80 0.42
N GLN A 145 -23.09 13.63 1.08
CA GLN A 145 -23.52 14.94 1.59
C GLN A 145 -24.04 15.87 0.48
N LYS A 146 -23.39 15.88 -0.68
CA LYS A 146 -23.88 16.67 -1.82
C LYS A 146 -25.22 16.16 -2.35
N ILE A 147 -25.41 14.84 -2.39
CA ILE A 147 -26.68 14.23 -2.79
C ILE A 147 -27.79 14.61 -1.81
N ASP A 148 -27.52 14.56 -0.50
CA ASP A 148 -28.49 14.95 0.53
C ASP A 148 -28.91 16.41 0.40
N LEU A 149 -27.95 17.32 0.18
CA LEU A 149 -28.22 18.74 -0.04
C LEU A 149 -29.09 18.99 -1.27
N ILE A 150 -28.78 18.33 -2.39
CA ILE A 150 -29.58 18.43 -3.62
C ILE A 150 -30.98 17.85 -3.39
N ALA A 151 -31.10 16.75 -2.66
CA ALA A 151 -32.39 16.14 -2.35
C ALA A 151 -33.28 17.07 -1.50
N GLU A 152 -32.71 17.75 -0.50
CA GLU A 152 -33.42 18.77 0.28
C GLU A 152 -33.91 19.93 -0.59
N GLU A 153 -33.06 20.43 -1.49
CA GLU A 153 -33.42 21.53 -2.40
C GLU A 153 -34.58 21.14 -3.33
N GLN A 154 -34.53 19.93 -3.90
CA GLN A 154 -35.60 19.39 -4.74
C GLN A 154 -36.90 19.20 -3.97
N LEU A 155 -36.83 18.71 -2.72
CA LEU A 155 -38.00 18.53 -1.87
C LEU A 155 -38.69 19.88 -1.60
N LYS A 156 -37.90 20.92 -1.30
CA LYS A 156 -38.40 22.29 -1.12
C LYS A 156 -39.09 22.81 -2.38
N ALA A 157 -38.47 22.60 -3.54
CA ALA A 157 -39.03 23.02 -4.82
C ALA A 157 -40.39 22.35 -5.10
N ILE A 158 -40.54 21.07 -4.77
CA ILE A 158 -41.82 20.34 -4.90
C ILE A 158 -42.89 20.96 -3.97
N TYR A 159 -42.56 21.21 -2.70
CA TYR A 159 -43.51 21.84 -1.77
C TYR A 159 -43.96 23.24 -2.21
N ASP A 160 -43.04 24.06 -2.72
CA ASP A 160 -43.37 25.39 -3.25
C ASP A 160 -44.29 25.31 -4.47
N LEU A 161 -44.10 24.31 -5.33
CA LEU A 161 -44.99 24.04 -6.46
C LEU A 161 -46.38 23.62 -5.99
N GLU A 162 -46.49 22.73 -5.00
CA GLU A 162 -47.78 22.33 -4.42
C GLU A 162 -48.51 23.54 -3.81
N ALA A 163 -47.82 24.35 -3.01
CA ALA A 163 -48.39 25.55 -2.41
C ALA A 163 -48.91 26.51 -3.48
N LYS A 164 -48.16 26.70 -4.56
CA LYS A 164 -48.54 27.58 -5.68
C LYS A 164 -49.71 27.02 -6.50
N ILE A 165 -49.87 25.70 -6.60
CA ILE A 165 -51.03 25.07 -7.22
C ILE A 165 -52.28 25.30 -6.35
N LEU A 166 -52.16 25.10 -5.03
CA LEU A 166 -53.27 25.29 -4.10
C LEU A 166 -53.78 26.74 -4.06
N THR A 167 -52.88 27.72 -4.07
CA THR A 167 -53.29 29.14 -4.12
C THR A 167 -54.02 29.47 -5.40
N LYS A 168 -53.52 29.03 -6.56
CA LYS A 168 -54.21 29.23 -7.85
C LYS A 168 -55.59 28.58 -7.89
N LEU A 169 -55.73 27.37 -7.37
CA LEU A 169 -57.04 26.68 -7.31
C LEU A 169 -58.04 27.42 -6.42
N ASN A 170 -57.57 27.98 -5.29
CA ASN A 170 -58.41 28.77 -4.39
C ASN A 170 -58.85 30.10 -5.04
N ASP A 171 -57.95 30.79 -5.72
CA ASP A 171 -58.27 32.05 -6.42
C ASP A 171 -59.27 31.82 -7.56
N THR A 172 -59.18 30.70 -8.26
CA THR A 172 -60.12 30.32 -9.34
C THR A 172 -61.52 30.01 -8.77
N LYS A 173 -61.59 29.38 -7.58
CA LYS A 173 -62.86 29.12 -6.89
C LYS A 173 -63.56 30.35 -6.32
N ILE A 174 -62.86 31.48 -6.17
CA ILE A 174 -63.43 32.73 -5.65
C ILE A 174 -63.95 33.62 -6.80
N GLN A 175 -63.58 33.33 -8.05
CA GLN A 175 -64.02 34.08 -9.24
C GLN A 175 -65.27 33.51 -9.93
N ASP A 176 -65.71 32.30 -9.57
CA ASP A 176 -66.98 31.66 -9.98
C ASP A 176 -68.02 31.70 -8.85
#